data_AF-A0A931LC23-F1
#
_entry.id   AF-A0A931LC23-F1
#
_cell.length_a   1.000
_cell.length_b   1.000
_cell.length_c   1.000
_cell.angle_alpha   90.00
_cell.angle_beta   90.00
_cell.angle_gamma   90.00
#
_symmetry.space_group_name_H-M   'P 1'
#
loop_
_entity.id
_entity.type
_entity.pdbx_description
1 polymer ?
#
loop_
_entity_poly.entity_id
_entity_poly.type
_entity_poly.pdbx_seq_one_letter_code
_entity_poly.pdbx_strand_id
1 'polypeptide(L)'
;MLIIACLANAPKAFADYAPGRVVSLLCADESAPTFPGLPQDRHLMLYVNDESCAETLKNGAEKRARALIDFVRNWDGQGDILVHCNRGVSRSPAAAFIIACAMAPDISEAAILAGIRRAAPHADPCPLIVDFADDLLGRKGRMFDAVQDLAPPCTALTAPTVTIQLAA
;
A
#
# COMPACT_ATOMS: atom_id res chain seq x y z
N MET A 1 5.27 8.76 -8.67
CA MET A 1 3.98 8.07 -8.89
C MET A 1 3.92 6.82 -8.02
N LEU A 2 2.71 6.38 -7.63
CA LEU A 2 2.48 5.06 -7.03
C LEU A 2 1.87 4.13 -8.07
N ILE A 3 2.35 2.89 -8.12
CA ILE A 3 1.81 1.83 -8.98
C ILE A 3 1.22 0.77 -8.04
N ILE A 4 -0.05 0.41 -8.22
CA ILE A 4 -0.69 -0.66 -7.45
C ILE A 4 -0.93 -1.85 -8.38
N ALA A 5 -0.49 -3.03 -7.96
CA ALA A 5 -0.71 -4.27 -8.71
C ALA A 5 -1.18 -5.42 -7.81
N CYS A 6 -1.74 -6.45 -8.44
CA CYS A 6 -1.85 -7.79 -7.86
C CYS A 6 -0.55 -8.59 -8.10
N LEU A 7 -0.37 -9.70 -7.38
CA LEU A 7 0.84 -10.52 -7.42
C LEU A 7 1.15 -11.02 -8.82
N ALA A 8 0.12 -11.49 -9.54
CA ALA A 8 0.25 -11.97 -10.91
C ALA A 8 0.75 -10.87 -11.89
N ASN A 9 0.41 -9.61 -11.62
CA ASN A 9 0.76 -8.48 -12.50
C ASN A 9 2.01 -7.73 -12.04
N ALA A 10 2.53 -7.98 -10.84
CA ALA A 10 3.67 -7.24 -10.28
C ALA A 10 4.94 -7.31 -11.16
N PRO A 11 5.34 -8.47 -11.73
CA PRO A 11 6.51 -8.52 -12.63
C PRO A 11 6.32 -7.70 -13.89
N LYS A 12 5.13 -7.76 -14.48
CA LYS A 12 4.78 -6.97 -15.66
C LYS A 12 4.76 -5.48 -15.35
N ALA A 13 4.15 -5.08 -14.23
CA ALA A 13 4.14 -3.69 -13.78
C ALA A 13 5.57 -3.17 -13.54
N PHE A 14 6.45 -3.99 -12.95
CA PHE A 14 7.84 -3.63 -12.77
C PHE A 14 8.56 -3.41 -14.11
N ALA A 15 8.36 -4.29 -15.09
CA ALA A 15 8.95 -4.16 -16.42
C ALA A 15 8.41 -2.94 -17.19
N ASP A 16 7.10 -2.68 -17.10
CA ASP A 16 6.43 -1.62 -17.87
C ASP A 16 6.75 -0.21 -17.31
N TYR A 17 6.92 -0.07 -16.00
CA TYR A 17 7.07 1.23 -15.32
C TYR A 17 8.45 1.49 -14.72
N ALA A 18 9.32 0.48 -14.63
CA ALA A 18 10.66 0.57 -14.05
C ALA A 18 10.71 1.35 -12.70
N PRO A 19 9.90 0.98 -11.70
CA PRO A 19 9.84 1.69 -10.44
C PRO A 19 11.18 1.62 -9.71
N GLY A 20 11.53 2.70 -9.02
CA GLY A 20 12.77 2.76 -8.24
C GLY A 20 12.72 1.93 -6.96
N ARG A 21 11.52 1.58 -6.48
CA ARG A 21 11.26 0.86 -5.23
C ARG A 21 10.06 -0.08 -5.38
N VAL A 22 10.08 -1.15 -4.59
CA VAL A 22 8.97 -2.12 -4.52
C VAL A 22 8.58 -2.41 -3.08
N VAL A 23 7.28 -2.50 -2.83
CA VAL A 23 6.68 -2.98 -1.59
C VAL A 23 5.83 -4.21 -1.89
N SER A 24 6.16 -5.33 -1.26
CA SER A 24 5.43 -6.61 -1.36
C SER A 24 4.72 -6.90 -0.03
N LEU A 25 3.39 -6.99 -0.04
CA LEU A 25 2.58 -7.38 1.11
C LEU A 25 1.91 -8.74 0.88
N LEU A 26 2.49 -9.82 1.39
CA LEU A 26 2.14 -11.20 1.03
C LEU A 26 1.80 -12.07 2.24
N CYS A 27 1.10 -13.18 2.03
CA CYS A 27 0.94 -14.24 3.03
C CYS A 27 2.19 -15.14 3.06
N ALA A 28 2.41 -15.86 4.16
CA ALA A 28 3.58 -16.73 4.35
C ALA A 28 3.76 -17.79 3.25
N ASP A 29 2.67 -18.24 2.63
CA ASP A 29 2.61 -19.23 1.56
C ASP A 29 2.78 -18.62 0.16
N GLU A 30 2.80 -17.29 0.05
CA GLU A 30 2.95 -16.56 -1.20
C GLU A 30 4.43 -16.19 -1.44
N SER A 31 4.94 -16.47 -2.64
CA SER A 31 6.31 -16.08 -3.01
C SER A 31 6.32 -14.71 -3.69
N ALA A 32 7.17 -13.80 -3.19
CA ALA A 32 7.41 -12.53 -3.87
C ALA A 32 8.09 -12.79 -5.21
N PRO A 33 7.71 -12.07 -6.29
CA PRO A 33 8.44 -12.16 -7.54
C PRO A 33 9.84 -11.58 -7.39
N THR A 34 10.73 -11.99 -8.29
CA THR A 34 12.03 -11.33 -8.44
C THR A 34 11.87 -10.08 -9.31
N PHE A 35 12.56 -9.01 -8.93
CA PHE A 35 12.58 -7.74 -9.67
C PHE A 35 14.01 -7.46 -10.14
N PRO A 36 14.39 -7.89 -11.37
CA PRO A 36 15.77 -7.79 -11.84
C PRO A 36 16.29 -6.35 -11.82
N GLY A 37 17.49 -6.16 -11.26
CA GLY A 37 18.13 -4.85 -11.17
C GLY A 37 17.63 -3.95 -10.03
N LEU A 38 16.64 -4.38 -9.25
CA LEU A 38 16.21 -3.67 -8.04
C LEU A 38 17.19 -3.95 -6.88
N PRO A 39 17.81 -2.92 -6.29
CA PRO A 39 18.60 -3.09 -5.06
C PRO A 39 17.76 -3.64 -3.90
N GLN A 40 18.35 -4.50 -3.07
CA GLN A 40 17.63 -5.15 -1.97
C GLN A 40 17.10 -4.15 -0.93
N ASP A 41 17.81 -3.05 -0.68
CA ASP A 41 17.40 -1.95 0.21
C ASP A 41 16.23 -1.13 -0.34
N ARG A 42 15.86 -1.32 -1.61
CA ARG A 42 14.72 -0.71 -2.29
C ARG A 42 13.52 -1.66 -2.44
N HIS A 43 13.61 -2.86 -1.87
CA HIS A 43 12.53 -3.84 -1.84
C HIS A 43 12.08 -4.10 -0.39
N LEU A 44 10.96 -3.50 0.01
CA LEU A 44 10.34 -3.80 1.30
C LEU A 44 9.44 -5.02 1.17
N MET A 45 9.75 -6.09 1.89
CA MET A 45 8.95 -7.31 1.94
C MET A 45 8.27 -7.44 3.31
N LEU A 46 6.94 -7.46 3.32
CA LEU A 46 6.12 -7.58 4.51
C LEU A 46 5.21 -8.81 4.39
N TYR A 47 5.35 -9.73 5.32
CA TYR A 47 4.54 -10.93 5.37
C TYR A 47 3.45 -10.86 6.45
N VAL A 48 2.31 -11.50 6.16
CA VAL A 48 1.26 -11.82 7.13
C VAL A 48 1.51 -13.26 7.60
N ASN A 49 1.95 -13.42 8.84
CA ASN A 49 2.39 -14.70 9.41
C ASN A 49 1.61 -15.02 10.69
N ASP A 50 0.95 -16.18 10.74
CA ASP A 50 0.35 -16.75 11.96
C ASP A 50 -0.56 -15.80 12.78
N GLU A 51 -1.27 -14.91 12.09
CA GLU A 51 -2.20 -13.95 12.71
C GLU A 51 -3.57 -14.59 12.91
N SER A 52 -3.71 -15.33 14.00
CA SER A 52 -4.88 -16.17 14.30
C SER A 52 -5.79 -15.61 15.41
N CYS A 53 -5.32 -14.60 16.16
CA CYS A 53 -6.10 -13.94 17.20
C CYS A 53 -5.98 -12.41 17.12
N ALA A 54 -6.86 -11.70 17.83
CA ALA A 54 -6.94 -10.24 17.81
C ALA A 54 -5.61 -9.54 18.15
N GLU A 55 -4.85 -10.08 19.11
CA GLU A 55 -3.56 -9.52 19.52
C GLU A 55 -2.51 -9.67 18.41
N THR A 56 -2.38 -10.87 17.81
CA THR A 56 -1.45 -11.11 16.71
C THR A 56 -1.78 -10.30 15.46
N LEU A 57 -3.07 -10.12 15.14
CA LEU A 57 -3.54 -9.28 14.03
C LEU A 57 -3.15 -7.81 14.25
N LYS A 58 -3.36 -7.29 15.46
CA LYS A 58 -2.99 -5.91 15.84
C LYS A 58 -1.48 -5.71 15.73
N ASN A 59 -0.69 -6.58 16.37
CA ASN A 59 0.77 -6.50 16.33
C ASN A 59 1.33 -6.58 14.91
N GLY A 60 0.75 -7.45 14.06
CA GLY A 60 1.14 -7.55 12.65
C GLY A 60 0.79 -6.29 11.87
N ALA A 61 -0.41 -5.74 12.06
CA ALA A 61 -0.85 -4.53 11.38
C ALA A 61 0.00 -3.30 11.78
N GLU A 62 0.29 -3.13 13.06
CA GLU A 62 1.15 -2.05 13.56
C GLU A 62 2.56 -2.14 12.96
N LYS A 63 3.17 -3.34 12.97
CA LYS A 63 4.50 -3.57 12.37
C LYS A 63 4.53 -3.22 10.88
N ARG A 64 3.48 -3.59 10.14
CA ARG A 64 3.35 -3.25 8.72
C ARG A 64 3.22 -1.74 8.51
N ALA A 65 2.35 -1.07 9.27
CA ALA A 65 2.17 0.38 9.20
C ALA A 65 3.49 1.12 9.48
N ARG A 66 4.19 0.75 10.56
CA ARG A 66 5.51 1.27 10.92
C ARG A 66 6.51 1.12 9.78
N ALA A 67 6.66 -0.10 9.26
CA ALA A 67 7.64 -0.41 8.22
C ALA A 67 7.37 0.36 6.93
N LEU A 68 6.09 0.53 6.55
CA LEU A 68 5.71 1.34 5.38
C LEU A 68 6.12 2.81 5.55
N ILE A 69 5.85 3.39 6.72
CA ILE A 69 6.19 4.78 7.04
C ILE A 69 7.72 4.97 7.06
N ASP A 70 8.45 4.08 7.72
CA ASP A 70 9.91 4.17 7.82
C ASP A 70 10.57 3.99 6.45
N PHE A 71 10.03 3.12 5.60
CA PHE A 71 10.52 2.91 4.24
C PHE A 71 10.44 4.17 3.38
N VAL A 72 9.36 4.95 3.50
CA VAL A 72 9.19 6.19 2.72
C VAL A 72 9.78 7.43 3.38
N ARG A 73 9.98 7.43 4.70
CA ARG A 73 10.74 8.50 5.37
C ARG A 73 12.21 8.53 4.98
N ASN A 74 12.78 7.36 4.67
CA ASN A 74 14.16 7.23 4.18
C ASN A 74 14.26 7.40 2.66
N TRP A 75 13.16 7.78 2.00
CA TRP A 75 13.11 7.98 0.55
C TRP A 75 13.32 9.45 0.19
N ASP A 76 14.24 9.71 -0.73
CA ASP A 76 14.55 11.02 -1.32
C ASP A 76 13.49 11.57 -2.29
N GLY A 77 12.32 10.93 -2.39
CA GLY A 77 11.25 11.29 -3.32
C GLY A 77 11.53 10.97 -4.79
N GLN A 78 12.69 10.37 -5.12
CA GLN A 78 13.05 10.03 -6.50
C GLN A 78 12.60 8.64 -6.93
N GLY A 79 11.98 8.57 -8.12
CA GLY A 79 11.51 7.34 -8.77
C GLY A 79 10.16 6.85 -8.26
N ASP A 80 9.49 5.99 -9.03
CA ASP A 80 8.16 5.49 -8.66
C ASP A 80 8.23 4.34 -7.64
N ILE A 81 7.14 4.12 -6.91
CA ILE A 81 7.00 2.98 -6.00
C ILE A 81 5.93 2.04 -6.54
N LEU A 82 6.29 0.78 -6.75
CA LEU A 82 5.34 -0.30 -6.99
C LEU A 82 4.94 -0.94 -5.66
N VAL A 83 3.64 -1.02 -5.40
CA VAL A 83 3.06 -1.66 -4.22
C VAL A 83 2.16 -2.80 -4.70
N HIS A 84 2.40 -4.02 -4.21
CA HIS A 84 1.56 -5.15 -4.57
C HIS A 84 1.26 -6.06 -3.38
N CYS A 85 0.14 -6.76 -3.50
CA CYS A 85 -0.24 -7.90 -2.65
C CYS A 85 -0.81 -8.99 -3.55
N ASN A 86 -1.35 -10.08 -3.00
CA ASN A 86 -1.95 -11.14 -3.81
C ASN A 86 -3.01 -10.62 -4.82
N ARG A 87 -4.12 -10.06 -4.32
CA ARG A 87 -5.26 -9.67 -5.17
C ARG A 87 -5.21 -8.22 -5.67
N GLY A 88 -4.36 -7.37 -5.10
CA GLY A 88 -4.33 -5.93 -5.40
C GLY A 88 -5.54 -5.15 -4.87
N VAL A 89 -6.30 -5.71 -3.93
CA VAL A 89 -7.56 -5.12 -3.44
C VAL A 89 -7.41 -4.45 -2.08
N SER A 90 -6.83 -5.11 -1.07
CA SER A 90 -6.89 -4.59 0.31
C SER A 90 -5.54 -4.10 0.87
N ARG A 91 -4.55 -5.00 0.97
CA ARG A 91 -3.23 -4.69 1.54
C ARG A 91 -2.44 -3.66 0.72
N SER A 92 -2.38 -3.79 -0.60
CA SER A 92 -1.62 -2.86 -1.44
C SER A 92 -2.29 -1.48 -1.58
N PRO A 93 -3.62 -1.35 -1.68
CA PRO A 93 -4.24 -0.03 -1.57
C PRO A 93 -4.10 0.62 -0.21
N ALA A 94 -4.15 -0.14 0.90
CA ALA A 94 -3.82 0.40 2.22
C ALA A 94 -2.39 0.92 2.28
N ALA A 95 -1.42 0.14 1.81
CA ALA A 95 -0.03 0.57 1.77
C ALA A 95 0.18 1.81 0.87
N ALA A 96 -0.46 1.85 -0.31
CA ALA A 96 -0.40 3.01 -1.19
C ALA A 96 -1.01 4.26 -0.52
N PHE A 97 -2.12 4.12 0.19
CA PHE A 97 -2.75 5.21 0.94
C PHE A 97 -1.85 5.73 2.06
N ILE A 98 -1.26 4.83 2.85
CA ILE A 98 -0.32 5.17 3.93
C ILE A 98 0.89 5.91 3.38
N ILE A 99 1.48 5.40 2.29
CA ILE A 99 2.63 6.03 1.64
C ILE A 99 2.26 7.43 1.14
N ALA A 100 1.12 7.59 0.47
CA ALA A 100 0.68 8.89 -0.02
C ALA A 100 0.44 9.88 1.13
N CYS A 101 -0.19 9.45 2.22
CA CYS A 101 -0.37 10.29 3.42
C CYS A 101 0.96 10.64 4.10
N ALA A 102 1.95 9.74 4.10
CA ALA A 102 3.27 10.04 4.65
C ALA A 102 4.06 11.04 3.78
N MET A 103 3.92 10.97 2.46
CA MET A 103 4.63 11.83 1.51
C MET A 103 3.97 13.20 1.31
N ALA A 104 2.65 13.30 1.53
CA ALA A 104 1.89 14.53 1.36
C ALA A 104 1.24 14.96 2.70
N PRO A 105 2.02 15.50 3.65
CA PRO A 105 1.52 15.92 4.97
C PRO A 105 0.37 16.93 4.87
N ASP A 106 0.42 17.83 3.89
CA ASP A 106 -0.50 18.96 3.77
C ASP A 106 -1.80 18.65 2.98
N ILE A 107 -1.91 17.45 2.40
CA ILE A 107 -3.10 17.04 1.64
C ILE A 107 -4.02 16.25 2.56
N SER A 108 -5.33 16.53 2.47
CA SER A 108 -6.32 15.81 3.26
C SER A 108 -6.37 14.33 2.89
N GLU A 109 -6.53 13.50 3.91
CA GLU A 109 -6.56 12.05 3.81
C GLU A 109 -7.72 11.59 2.90
N ALA A 110 -8.88 12.24 3.01
CA ALA A 110 -10.03 12.02 2.15
C ALA A 110 -9.74 12.34 0.67
N ALA A 111 -9.00 13.41 0.36
CA ALA A 111 -8.66 13.76 -1.02
C ALA A 111 -7.68 12.76 -1.63
N ILE A 112 -6.67 12.33 -0.86
CA ILE A 112 -5.74 11.28 -1.26
C ILE A 112 -6.51 9.99 -1.58
N LEU A 113 -7.35 9.55 -0.64
CA LEU A 113 -8.09 8.30 -0.78
C LEU A 113 -9.10 8.34 -1.93
N ALA A 114 -9.76 9.48 -2.14
CA ALA A 114 -10.63 9.69 -3.30
C ALA A 114 -9.83 9.60 -4.62
N GLY A 115 -8.60 10.10 -4.66
CA GLY A 115 -7.68 9.94 -5.78
C GLY A 115 -7.37 8.47 -6.08
N ILE A 116 -7.03 7.71 -5.03
CA ILE A 116 -6.81 6.26 -5.13
C ILE A 116 -8.07 5.57 -5.65
N ARG A 117 -9.23 5.86 -5.08
CA ARG A 117 -10.51 5.24 -5.45
C ARG A 117 -10.93 5.55 -6.89
N ARG A 118 -10.64 6.75 -7.40
CA ARG A 118 -10.87 7.09 -8.82
C ARG A 118 -10.01 6.24 -9.76
N ALA A 119 -8.74 6.01 -9.41
CA ALA A 119 -7.82 5.21 -10.22
C ALA A 119 -8.06 3.69 -10.06
N ALA A 120 -8.41 3.24 -8.85
CA ALA A 120 -8.73 1.86 -8.50
C ALA A 120 -10.12 1.76 -7.87
N PRO A 121 -11.19 1.68 -8.67
CA PRO A 121 -12.56 1.51 -8.16
C PRO A 121 -12.75 0.27 -7.28
N HIS A 122 -11.90 -0.75 -7.45
CA HIS A 122 -11.90 -2.01 -6.71
C HIS A 122 -11.12 -1.95 -5.38
N ALA A 123 -10.34 -0.91 -5.11
CA ALA A 123 -9.47 -0.84 -3.94
C ALA A 123 -10.29 -0.88 -2.65
N ASP A 124 -10.03 -1.77 -1.70
CA ASP A 124 -10.76 -1.84 -0.42
C ASP A 124 -9.74 -1.89 0.73
N PRO A 125 -9.11 -0.73 1.04
CA PRO A 125 -7.96 -0.68 1.95
C PRO A 125 -8.25 -1.32 3.30
N CYS A 126 -7.33 -2.16 3.77
CA CYS A 126 -7.43 -2.81 5.08
C CYS A 126 -7.52 -1.76 6.21
N PRO A 127 -8.67 -1.63 6.91
CA PRO A 127 -8.87 -0.58 7.91
C PRO A 127 -7.88 -0.70 9.07
N LEU A 128 -7.57 -1.93 9.49
CA LEU A 128 -6.69 -2.17 10.63
C LEU A 128 -5.27 -1.65 10.41
N ILE A 129 -4.69 -1.82 9.21
CA ILE A 129 -3.34 -1.30 8.92
C ILE A 129 -3.39 0.24 8.83
N VAL A 130 -4.46 0.79 8.25
CA VAL A 130 -4.67 2.24 8.11
C VAL A 130 -4.84 2.92 9.46
N ASP A 131 -5.58 2.31 10.39
CA ASP A 131 -5.82 2.82 11.74
C ASP A 131 -4.51 3.01 12.51
N PHE A 132 -3.64 1.97 12.51
CA PHE A 132 -2.32 2.13 13.10
C PHE A 132 -1.51 3.21 12.39
N ALA A 133 -1.51 3.26 11.06
CA ALA A 133 -0.77 4.30 10.33
C ALA A 133 -1.28 5.72 10.64
N ASP A 134 -2.58 5.89 10.87
CA ASP A 134 -3.19 7.16 11.29
C ASP A 134 -2.53 7.67 12.58
N ASP A 135 -2.52 6.82 13.62
CA ASP A 135 -1.92 7.14 14.91
C ASP A 135 -0.43 7.46 14.76
N LEU A 136 0.31 6.68 13.97
CA LEU A 136 1.75 6.85 13.77
C LEU A 136 2.12 8.13 12.99
N LEU A 137 1.22 8.60 12.13
CA LEU A 137 1.36 9.84 11.37
C LEU A 137 0.71 11.03 12.08
N GLY A 138 0.01 10.82 13.21
CA GLY A 138 -0.71 11.87 13.94
C GLY A 138 -1.88 12.44 13.15
N ARG A 139 -2.55 11.64 12.31
CA ARG A 139 -3.69 12.09 11.49
C ARG A 139 -5.01 12.17 12.28
N LYS A 140 -5.03 11.75 13.55
CA LYS A 140 -6.15 11.95 14.49
C LYS A 140 -7.48 11.33 14.00
N GLY A 141 -7.41 10.11 13.49
CA GLY A 141 -8.55 9.33 12.98
C GLY A 141 -8.97 9.65 11.54
N ARG A 142 -8.42 10.71 10.91
CA ARG A 142 -8.87 11.15 9.57
C ARG A 142 -8.59 10.16 8.45
N MET A 143 -7.53 9.36 8.55
CA MET A 143 -7.26 8.27 7.60
C MET A 143 -8.25 7.12 7.80
N PHE A 144 -8.55 6.77 9.05
CA PHE A 144 -9.53 5.73 9.36
C PHE A 144 -10.93 6.12 8.88
N ASP A 145 -11.37 7.34 9.21
CA ASP A 145 -12.65 7.90 8.78
C ASP A 145 -12.78 7.90 7.25
N ALA A 146 -11.72 8.30 6.54
CA ALA A 146 -11.72 8.29 5.08
C ALA A 146 -11.98 6.88 4.51
N VAL A 147 -11.42 5.82 5.12
CA VAL A 147 -11.66 4.44 4.70
C VAL A 147 -13.08 3.99 5.03
N GLN A 148 -13.60 4.36 6.20
CA GLN A 148 -14.95 4.01 6.63
C GLN A 148 -16.04 4.66 5.77
N ASP A 149 -15.78 5.88 5.27
CA ASP A 149 -16.69 6.64 4.40
C ASP A 149 -16.66 6.19 2.93
N LEU A 150 -15.83 5.21 2.57
CA LEU A 150 -15.76 4.69 1.20
C LEU A 150 -17.08 4.02 0.80
N ALA A 151 -17.57 4.37 -0.38
CA ALA A 151 -18.60 3.58 -1.04
C ALA A 151 -18.11 2.14 -1.29
N PRO A 152 -19.02 1.15 -1.33
CA PRO A 152 -18.66 -0.24 -1.61
C PRO A 152 -17.78 -0.39 -2.86
N PRO A 153 -16.73 -1.22 -2.82
CA PRO A 153 -15.83 -1.40 -3.94
C PRO A 153 -16.51 -2.10 -5.11
N CYS A 154 -16.03 -1.84 -6.33
CA CYS A 154 -16.37 -2.69 -7.48
C CYS A 154 -15.69 -4.06 -7.33
N THR A 155 -16.43 -5.15 -7.58
CA THR A 155 -15.91 -6.50 -7.46
C THR A 155 -14.81 -6.78 -8.49
N ALA A 156 -13.64 -7.23 -8.02
CA ALA A 156 -12.56 -7.73 -8.87
C ALA A 156 -11.96 -9.02 -8.27
N LEU A 157 -11.81 -10.07 -9.08
CA LEU A 157 -11.15 -11.32 -8.66
C LEU A 157 -9.64 -11.08 -8.49
N THR A 158 -9.00 -10.56 -9.54
CA THR A 158 -7.65 -10.01 -9.55
C THR A 158 -7.70 -8.56 -10.03
N ALA A 159 -7.09 -7.66 -9.27
CA ALA A 159 -7.07 -6.24 -9.62
C ALA A 159 -6.17 -5.98 -10.84
N PRO A 160 -6.60 -5.12 -11.79
CA PRO A 160 -5.70 -4.59 -12.80
C PRO A 160 -4.60 -3.73 -12.17
N THR A 161 -3.48 -3.58 -12.87
CA THR A 161 -2.45 -2.61 -12.49
C THR A 161 -3.00 -1.20 -12.68
N VAL A 162 -2.86 -0.35 -11.67
CA VAL A 162 -3.23 1.06 -11.74
C VAL A 162 -2.06 1.95 -11.35
N THR A 163 -2.08 3.19 -11.84
CA THR A 163 -1.11 4.22 -11.47
C THR A 163 -1.82 5.41 -10.84
N ILE A 164 -1.17 5.99 -9.83
CA ILE A 164 -1.68 7.12 -9.06
C ILE A 164 -0.58 8.17 -9.02
N GLN A 165 -0.89 9.37 -9.50
CA GLN A 165 0.00 10.51 -9.31
C GLN A 165 -0.08 10.95 -7.85
N LEU A 166 1.08 10.97 -7.19
CA LEU A 166 1.22 11.68 -5.93
C LEU A 166 1.13 13.16 -6.30
N ALA A 167 0.12 13.86 -5.78
CA ALA A 167 -0.06 15.28 -6.07
C ALA A 167 1.23 16.03 -5.70
N ALA A 168 1.71 16.85 -6.64
CA ALA A 168 2.85 17.75 -6.48
C ALA A 168 2.47 19.00 -5.70
#